data_AF-A0AA35TNJ7-F1
#
_entry.id   AF-A0AA35TNJ7-F1
#
_cell.length_a   1.000
_cell.length_b   1.000
_cell.length_c   1.000
_cell.angle_alpha   90.00
_cell.angle_beta   90.00
_cell.angle_gamma   90.00
#
_symmetry.space_group_name_H-M   'P 1'
#
loop_
_entity.id
_entity.type
_entity.pdbx_description
1 polymer ?
#
loop_
_entity_poly.entity_id
_entity_poly.type
_entity_poly.pdbx_seq_one_letter_code
_entity_poly.pdbx_strand_id
1 'polypeptide(L)'
;GGFSPLYAASQEGHSDVVDILLEAGADVHQATTESGAVPLGIAAQQGHTETVQRLLKAGANVNQQNKVLASLFPRLTCSSL
;
A
#
# COMPACT_ATOMS: atom_id res chain seq x y z
N GLY A 1 8.41 -0.45 -16.14
CA GLY A 1 7.55 -0.41 -14.95
C GLY A 1 6.45 -1.45 -15.12
N GLY A 2 6.29 -2.36 -14.17
CA GLY A 2 5.24 -3.36 -14.20
C GLY A 2 3.97 -2.82 -13.55
N PHE A 3 2.83 -2.93 -14.24
CA PHE A 3 1.53 -2.59 -13.68
C PHE A 3 1.17 -3.65 -12.64
N SER A 4 1.05 -3.26 -11.37
CA SER A 4 0.57 -4.16 -10.32
C SER A 4 -0.95 -4.00 -10.16
N PRO A 5 -1.73 -5.08 -10.37
CA PRO A 5 -3.16 -5.07 -10.14
C PRO A 5 -3.52 -4.65 -8.70
N LEU A 6 -2.69 -5.04 -7.74
CA LEU A 6 -2.89 -4.73 -6.32
C LEU A 6 -2.79 -3.23 -6.06
N TYR A 7 -1.88 -2.53 -6.76
CA TYR A 7 -1.77 -1.08 -6.67
C TYR A 7 -2.99 -0.37 -7.24
N ALA A 8 -3.45 -0.78 -8.43
CA ALA A 8 -4.64 -0.17 -9.04
C ALA A 8 -5.89 -0.36 -8.18
N ALA A 9 -6.12 -1.58 -7.69
CA ALA A 9 -7.22 -1.86 -6.77
C ALA A 9 -7.11 -1.03 -5.47
N SER A 10 -5.89 -0.84 -4.96
CA SER A 10 -5.64 -0.04 -3.76
C SER A 10 -5.84 1.46 -3.97
N GLN A 11 -5.52 1.98 -5.15
CA GLN A 11 -5.71 3.38 -5.52
C GLN A 11 -7.20 3.72 -5.63
N GLU A 12 -7.98 2.82 -6.24
CA GLU A 12 -9.41 3.02 -6.46
C GLU A 12 -10.26 2.57 -5.24
N GLY A 13 -9.65 1.91 -4.25
CA GLY A 13 -10.32 1.48 -3.03
C GLY A 13 -11.17 0.22 -3.18
N HIS A 14 -10.86 -0.61 -4.18
CA HIS A 14 -11.57 -1.84 -4.50
C HIS A 14 -11.17 -2.96 -3.52
N SER A 15 -11.68 -2.86 -2.29
CA SER A 15 -11.27 -3.70 -1.17
C SER A 15 -11.50 -5.21 -1.43
N ASP A 16 -12.61 -5.58 -2.07
CA ASP A 16 -12.89 -6.98 -2.45
C ASP A 16 -11.93 -7.52 -3.52
N VAL A 17 -11.51 -6.68 -4.47
CA VAL A 17 -10.52 -7.05 -5.49
C VAL A 17 -9.15 -7.23 -4.84
N VAL A 18 -8.83 -6.41 -3.84
CA VAL A 18 -7.60 -6.56 -3.05
C VAL A 18 -7.55 -7.92 -2.37
N ASP A 19 -8.63 -8.37 -1.72
CA ASP A 19 -8.68 -9.72 -1.13
C ASP A 19 -8.38 -10.81 -2.16
N ILE A 20 -9.05 -10.79 -3.32
CA ILE A 20 -8.86 -11.80 -4.38
C ILE A 20 -7.39 -11.85 -4.83
N LEU A 21 -6.76 -10.68 -4.98
CA LEU A 21 -5.37 -10.60 -5.39
C LEU A 21 -4.42 -11.13 -4.30
N LEU A 22 -4.71 -10.83 -3.03
CA LEU A 22 -3.95 -11.34 -1.89
C LEU A 22 -4.06 -12.87 -1.77
N GLU A 23 -5.26 -13.42 -1.96
CA GLU A 23 -5.51 -14.87 -1.98
C GLU A 23 -4.78 -15.55 -3.15
N ALA A 24 -4.66 -14.87 -4.29
CA ALA A 24 -3.88 -15.34 -5.44
C ALA A 24 -2.35 -15.26 -5.22
N GLY A 25 -1.89 -14.79 -4.06
CA GLY A 25 -0.47 -14.67 -3.71
C GLY A 25 0.19 -13.41 -4.28
N ALA A 26 -0.56 -12.34 -4.53
CA ALA A 26 0.01 -11.06 -4.91
C ALA A 26 0.96 -10.54 -3.81
N ASP A 27 2.14 -10.08 -4.23
CA ASP A 27 3.12 -9.52 -3.31
C ASP A 27 2.69 -8.13 -2.84
N VAL A 28 2.38 -8.03 -1.55
CA VAL A 28 1.95 -6.80 -0.86
C VAL A 28 3.06 -5.76 -0.73
N HIS A 29 4.32 -6.18 -0.85
CA HIS A 29 5.51 -5.35 -0.73
C HIS A 29 6.08 -4.95 -2.10
N GLN A 30 5.54 -5.47 -3.19
CA GLN A 30 6.02 -5.17 -4.53
C GLN A 30 5.87 -3.66 -4.78
N ALA A 31 7.00 -2.98 -4.95
CA ALA A 31 7.05 -1.60 -5.38
C ALA A 31 6.61 -1.53 -6.85
N THR A 32 5.58 -0.73 -7.13
CA THR A 32 4.85 -0.80 -8.41
C THR A 32 5.15 0.37 -9.33
N THR A 33 5.76 1.43 -8.81
CA THR A 33 6.16 2.62 -9.56
C THR A 33 7.66 2.87 -9.45
N GLU A 34 8.24 3.63 -10.38
CA GLU A 34 9.64 4.09 -10.30
C GLU A 34 9.92 4.88 -9.02
N SER A 35 8.88 5.44 -8.39
CA SER A 35 8.93 6.15 -7.12
C SER A 35 8.99 5.23 -5.90
N GLY A 36 8.82 3.91 -6.08
CA GLY A 36 8.72 2.94 -4.99
C GLY A 36 7.35 2.92 -4.32
N ALA A 37 6.28 3.33 -5.01
CA ALA A 37 4.95 3.36 -4.41
C ALA A 37 4.45 1.94 -4.09
N VAL A 38 3.93 1.79 -2.88
CA VAL A 38 3.43 0.53 -2.31
C VAL A 38 1.91 0.62 -2.21
N PRO A 39 1.15 -0.45 -2.50
CA PRO A 39 -0.33 -0.47 -2.46
C PRO A 39 -0.92 0.12 -1.16
N LEU A 40 -0.29 -0.14 -0.01
CA LEU A 40 -0.72 0.39 1.28
C LEU A 40 -0.69 1.92 1.35
N GLY A 41 0.35 2.53 0.76
CA GLY A 41 0.53 3.97 0.82
C GLY A 41 -0.50 4.74 0.00
N ILE A 42 -0.85 4.23 -1.18
CA ILE A 42 -1.86 4.89 -2.02
C ILE A 42 -3.27 4.72 -1.44
N ALA A 43 -3.59 3.55 -0.88
CA ALA A 43 -4.86 3.33 -0.18
C ALA A 43 -5.00 4.27 1.04
N ALA A 44 -3.91 4.45 1.80
CA ALA A 44 -3.89 5.38 2.94
C ALA A 44 -4.01 6.84 2.50
N GLN A 45 -3.30 7.25 1.44
CA GLN A 45 -3.38 8.61 0.90
C GLN A 45 -4.79 8.97 0.44
N GLN A 46 -5.48 8.03 -0.20
CA GLN A 46 -6.85 8.21 -0.70
C GLN A 46 -7.93 8.03 0.39
N GLY A 47 -7.55 7.60 1.60
CA GLY A 47 -8.47 7.40 2.71
C GLY A 47 -9.27 6.09 2.65
N HIS A 48 -8.84 5.12 1.82
CA HIS A 48 -9.51 3.84 1.62
C HIS A 48 -9.29 2.89 2.79
N THR A 49 -9.96 3.19 3.91
CA THR A 49 -9.72 2.56 5.22
C THR A 49 -9.90 1.04 5.19
N GLU A 50 -10.91 0.52 4.49
CA GLU A 50 -11.10 -0.93 4.34
C GLU A 50 -9.94 -1.59 3.61
N THR A 51 -9.48 -0.96 2.52
CA THR A 51 -8.37 -1.47 1.73
C THR A 51 -7.07 -1.46 2.52
N VAL A 52 -6.83 -0.41 3.31
CA VAL A 52 -5.71 -0.36 4.26
C VAL A 52 -5.79 -1.52 5.26
N GLN A 53 -6.96 -1.77 5.86
CA GLN A 53 -7.11 -2.87 6.81
C GLN A 53 -6.84 -4.24 6.17
N ARG A 54 -7.30 -4.48 4.94
CA ARG A 54 -7.05 -5.73 4.21
C ARG A 54 -5.57 -5.95 3.94
N LEU A 55 -4.88 -4.93 3.45
CA LEU A 55 -3.43 -4.99 3.20
C LEU A 55 -2.63 -5.23 4.49
N LEU A 56 -3.01 -4.59 5.60
CA LEU A 56 -2.37 -4.81 6.90
C LEU A 56 -2.58 -6.24 7.41
N LYS A 57 -3.78 -6.80 7.25
CA LYS A 57 -4.06 -8.20 7.60
C LYS A 57 -3.23 -9.18 6.78
N ALA A 58 -2.93 -8.83 5.52
CA ALA A 58 -2.05 -9.61 4.67
C ALA A 58 -0.55 -9.42 4.95
N GLY A 59 -0.18 -8.69 6.01
CA GLY A 59 1.21 -8.51 6.43
C GLY A 59 1.94 -7.35 5.76
N ALA A 60 1.23 -6.43 5.08
CA ALA A 60 1.85 -5.23 4.54
C ALA A 60 2.53 -4.43 5.66
N ASN A 61 3.81 -4.11 5.45
CA ASN A 61 4.61 -3.43 6.46
C ASN A 61 4.30 -1.92 6.46
N VAL A 62 3.72 -1.46 7.57
CA VAL A 62 3.39 -0.03 7.82
C VAL A 62 4.60 0.89 7.73
N ASN A 63 5.79 0.38 8.08
CA ASN A 63 7.03 1.14 8.12
C ASN A 63 7.85 0.96 6.84
N GLN A 64 7.29 0.30 5.82
CA GLN A 64 7.98 0.23 4.54
C GLN A 64 8.05 1.64 3.96
N GLN A 65 9.25 2.22 4.02
CA GLN A 65 9.51 3.60 3.67
C GLN A 65 9.25 3.82 2.19
N ASN A 66 8.03 4.26 1.88
CA ASN A 66 7.72 4.90 0.62
C ASN A 66 8.09 6.38 0.74
N LYS A 67 8.89 6.90 -0.20
CA LYS A 67 9.23 8.33 -0.26
C LYS A 67 7.99 9.24 -0.26
N VAL A 68 6.85 8.74 -0.74
CA VAL A 68 5.55 9.45 -0.78
C VAL A 68 4.88 9.49 0.60
N LEU A 69 4.96 8.42 1.42
CA LEU A 69 4.41 8.44 2.78
C LEU A 69 5.26 9.30 3.73
N ALA A 70 6.58 9.30 3.55
CA ALA A 70 7.49 10.16 4.30
C ALA A 70 7.23 11.66 4.05
N SER A 71 6.79 12.02 2.84
CA SER A 71 6.44 13.41 2.51
C SER A 71 5.01 13.79 2.88
N LEU A 72 4.05 12.87 2.82
CA LEU A 72 2.64 13.12 3.15
C LEU A 72 2.32 13.03 4.64
N PHE A 73 2.99 12.14 5.38
CA PHE A 73 2.78 11.92 6.81
C PHE A 73 4.10 11.89 7.58
N PRO A 74 4.81 13.04 7.68
CA PRO A 74 6.08 13.12 8.43
C PRO A 74 5.95 12.76 9.91
N ARG A 75 4.72 12.74 10.46
CA ARG A 75 4.42 12.32 11.83
C ARG A 75 4.36 10.80 12.04
N LEU A 76 4.21 10.01 10.98
CA LEU A 76 4.23 8.54 11.05
C LEU A 76 5.65 7.98 10.93
N THR A 77 6.61 8.76 10.41
CA THR A 77 8.02 8.35 10.27
C THR A 77 8.90 8.68 11.48
N CYS A 78 8.31 8.98 12.65
CA CYS A 78 9.09 9.17 13.88
C CYS A 78 9.59 7.82 14.42
N SER A 79 10.69 7.32 13.87
CA SER A 79 11.57 6.36 14.52
C SER A 79 13.01 6.64 14.11
N SER A 80 13.61 7.61 14.80
CA SER A 80 15.05 7.62 15.13
C SER A 80 15.27 8.61 16.27
N LEU A 81 15.23 8.10 17.50
CA LEU A 81 16.08 8.58 18.60
C LEU A 81 17.29 7.64 18.64
#